data_AF-A0A2G6MWL6-F1
#
_entry.id   AF-A0A2G6MWL6-F1
#
_cell.length_a   1.000
_cell.length_b   1.000
_cell.length_c   1.000
_cell.angle_alpha   90.00
_cell.angle_beta   90.00
_cell.angle_gamma   90.00
#
_symmetry.space_group_name_H-M   'P 1'
#
loop_
_entity.id
_entity.type
_entity.pdbx_description
1 polymer ?
#
loop_
_entity_poly.entity_id
_entity_poly.type
_entity_poly.pdbx_seq_one_letter_code
_entity_poly.pdbx_strand_id
1 'polypeptide(L)'
;MTAKTTDDEEIYKEQKIYMPYPGRMGKGKEMGRGPYEKSGLLRETSLPPGKTVHETFEITFPFEDQEKDGKKRRELMKDEIVVSVVLWYVPFGEFDGNEVAFFEEERTLDLKTEWIWR
;
A
#
# COMPACT_ATOMS: atom_id res chain seq x y z
N MET A 1 -1.93 -1.72 1.71
CA MET A 1 -2.71 -1.99 0.50
C MET A 1 -2.40 -3.42 0.09
N THR A 2 -3.43 -4.21 -0.11
CA THR A 2 -3.32 -5.60 -0.54
C THR A 2 -4.26 -5.83 -1.71
N ALA A 3 -3.79 -6.52 -2.74
CA ALA A 3 -4.64 -6.98 -3.82
C ALA A 3 -4.65 -8.51 -3.83
N LYS A 4 -5.85 -9.06 -3.94
CA LYS A 4 -6.09 -10.50 -3.98
C LYS A 4 -6.89 -10.86 -5.21
N THR A 5 -6.73 -12.09 -5.66
CA THR A 5 -7.61 -12.67 -6.66
C THR A 5 -8.90 -13.20 -6.05
N THR A 6 -9.88 -13.56 -6.88
CA THR A 6 -11.14 -14.20 -6.43
C THR A 6 -10.94 -15.49 -5.63
N ASP A 7 -9.79 -16.15 -5.77
CA ASP A 7 -9.46 -17.39 -5.06
C ASP A 7 -8.60 -17.10 -3.81
N ASP A 8 -8.65 -15.87 -3.30
CA ASP A 8 -7.93 -15.38 -2.11
C ASP A 8 -6.39 -15.38 -2.21
N GLU A 9 -5.83 -15.63 -3.39
CA GLU A 9 -4.38 -15.56 -3.60
C GLU A 9 -3.91 -14.09 -3.61
N GLU A 10 -2.96 -13.75 -2.72
CA GLU A 10 -2.34 -12.43 -2.61
C GLU A 10 -1.37 -12.21 -3.77
N ILE A 11 -1.70 -11.26 -4.65
CA ILE A 11 -0.89 -10.92 -5.84
C ILE A 11 -0.03 -9.68 -5.62
N TYR A 12 -0.39 -8.84 -4.65
CA TYR A 12 0.34 -7.62 -4.36
C TYR A 12 0.10 -7.17 -2.92
N LYS A 13 1.18 -6.71 -2.29
CA LYS A 13 1.15 -6.15 -0.95
C LYS A 13 2.17 -5.03 -0.86
N GLU A 14 1.67 -3.84 -0.55
CA GLU A 14 2.51 -2.68 -0.26
C GLU A 14 2.03 -1.99 1.02
N GLN A 15 3.00 -1.59 1.84
CA GLN A 15 2.77 -0.84 3.07
C GLN A 15 3.59 0.45 3.03
N LYS A 16 2.94 1.55 3.40
CA LYS A 16 3.57 2.86 3.54
C LYS A 16 3.32 3.40 4.94
N ILE A 17 4.34 4.03 5.52
CA ILE A 17 4.30 4.58 6.87
C ILE A 17 4.18 6.11 6.78
N TYR A 18 3.13 6.65 7.39
CA TYR A 18 2.89 8.10 7.46
C TYR A 18 3.34 8.62 8.83
N MET A 19 4.65 8.83 8.99
CA MET A 19 5.23 9.34 10.22
C MET A 19 6.32 10.38 9.90
N PRO A 20 6.38 11.51 10.61
CA PRO A 20 7.48 12.46 10.47
C PRO A 20 8.82 11.78 10.73
N TYR A 21 9.78 11.95 9.82
CA TYR A 21 11.08 11.32 9.94
C TYR A 21 12.06 12.20 10.71
N PRO A 22 12.44 11.82 11.95
CA PRO A 22 13.37 12.62 12.72
C PRO A 22 14.79 12.52 12.15
N GLY A 23 15.57 13.59 12.35
CA GLY A 23 16.98 13.67 12.02
C GLY A 23 17.84 12.70 12.84
N ARG A 24 19.16 12.70 12.55
CA ARG A 24 20.14 11.69 13.01
C ARG A 24 20.12 11.39 14.52
N MET A 25 19.77 12.35 15.37
CA MET A 25 19.69 12.18 16.84
C MET A 25 18.36 11.61 17.35
N GLY A 26 17.37 11.38 16.48
CA GLY A 26 16.10 10.72 16.79
C GLY A 26 16.03 9.24 16.41
N LYS A 27 17.13 8.66 15.91
CA LYS A 27 17.25 7.23 15.60
C LYS A 27 18.08 6.52 16.67
N GLY A 28 17.44 5.93 17.66
CA GLY A 28 18.07 5.12 18.70
C GLY A 28 17.20 3.93 19.08
N LYS A 29 17.79 2.94 19.75
CA LYS A 29 17.06 1.76 20.29
C LYS A 29 16.09 2.10 21.42
N GLU A 30 16.26 3.27 22.04
CA GLU A 30 15.43 3.73 23.14
C GLU A 30 14.70 5.01 22.73
N MET A 31 13.38 5.03 22.95
CA MET A 31 12.55 6.26 22.90
C MET A 31 12.83 7.15 24.12
N GLY A 32 14.09 7.37 24.47
CA GLY A 32 14.49 7.98 25.75
C GLY A 32 14.75 9.49 25.72
N ARG A 33 14.74 10.14 24.54
CA ARG A 33 15.07 11.56 24.41
C ARG A 33 13.89 12.39 23.94
N GLY A 34 13.62 13.46 24.67
CA GLY A 34 12.47 14.35 24.46
C GLY A 34 12.52 15.13 23.16
N PRO A 35 11.41 15.78 22.76
CA PRO A 35 11.27 16.47 21.47
C PRO A 35 12.35 17.52 21.17
N TYR A 36 12.95 18.12 22.21
CA TYR A 36 13.97 19.17 22.11
C TYR A 36 15.34 18.69 21.62
N GLU A 37 15.67 17.40 21.81
CA GLU A 37 16.96 16.80 21.40
C GLU A 37 16.89 16.07 20.06
N LYS A 38 15.69 15.90 19.51
CA LYS A 38 15.45 15.42 18.14
C LYS A 38 15.45 16.63 17.19
N SER A 39 16.54 17.38 17.17
CA SER A 39 16.64 18.58 16.32
C SER A 39 16.71 18.18 14.84
N GLY A 40 15.68 18.57 14.09
CA GLY A 40 15.59 18.45 12.64
C GLY A 40 14.60 17.39 12.18
N LEU A 41 13.56 17.81 11.47
CA LEU A 41 12.73 16.93 10.66
C LEU A 41 13.44 16.74 9.32
N LEU A 42 13.83 15.50 8.98
CA LEU A 42 14.51 15.23 7.72
C LEU A 42 13.51 15.14 6.56
N ARG A 43 12.32 14.61 6.84
CA ARG A 43 11.24 14.46 5.87
C ARG A 43 9.89 14.43 6.58
N GLU A 44 8.94 15.22 6.09
CA GLU A 44 7.54 15.15 6.51
C GLU A 44 6.80 14.19 5.56
N THR A 45 6.33 13.06 6.09
CA THR A 45 5.48 12.11 5.34
C THR A 45 4.19 11.80 6.07
N SER A 46 3.83 12.53 7.13
CA SER A 46 2.54 12.38 7.80
C SER A 46 1.37 12.88 6.94
N LEU A 47 0.17 12.47 7.32
CA LEU A 47 -1.07 12.96 6.74
C LEU A 47 -1.45 14.29 7.40
N PRO A 48 -1.42 15.42 6.67
CA PRO A 48 -1.79 16.71 7.21
C PRO A 48 -3.29 16.80 7.54
N PRO A 49 -3.68 17.48 8.63
CA PRO A 49 -5.08 17.59 9.02
C PRO A 49 -5.89 18.35 7.97
N GLY A 50 -7.06 17.81 7.61
CA GLY A 50 -8.01 18.45 6.70
C GLY A 50 -7.55 18.52 5.23
N LYS A 51 -6.45 17.86 4.86
CA LYS A 51 -5.95 17.83 3.49
C LYS A 51 -5.98 16.42 2.92
N THR A 52 -6.59 16.28 1.76
CA THR A 52 -6.63 15.02 1.00
C THR A 52 -5.25 14.72 0.41
N VAL A 53 -4.76 13.51 0.64
CA VAL A 53 -3.53 13.00 0.05
C VAL A 53 -3.90 11.92 -0.96
N HIS A 54 -3.38 12.03 -2.18
CA HIS A 54 -3.54 11.03 -3.23
C HIS A 54 -2.30 10.15 -3.28
N GLU A 55 -2.51 8.84 -3.20
CA GLU A 55 -1.45 7.83 -3.25
C GLU A 55 -1.76 6.89 -4.41
N THR A 56 -0.74 6.63 -5.23
CA THR A 56 -0.85 5.78 -6.41
C THR A 56 -0.07 4.51 -6.13
N PHE A 57 -0.72 3.37 -6.34
CA PHE A 57 -0.12 2.05 -6.22
C PHE A 57 -0.14 1.40 -7.60
N GLU A 58 1.00 0.85 -8.01
CA GLU A 58 1.15 0.16 -9.29
C GLU A 58 1.12 -1.35 -9.06
N ILE A 59 0.03 -1.99 -9.48
CA ILE A 59 -0.14 -3.44 -9.34
C ILE A 59 0.21 -4.08 -10.67
N THR A 60 1.21 -4.97 -10.67
CA THR A 60 1.50 -5.78 -11.86
C THR A 60 0.53 -6.96 -11.88
N PHE A 61 -0.27 -7.07 -12.93
CA PHE A 61 -1.26 -8.14 -13.04
C PHE A 61 -0.60 -9.47 -13.40
N PRO A 62 -0.99 -10.61 -12.77
CA PRO A 62 -0.49 -11.93 -13.16
C PRO A 62 -1.01 -12.34 -14.55
N PHE A 63 -0.10 -12.46 -15.51
CA PHE A 63 -0.39 -12.93 -16.87
C PHE A 63 0.32 -14.26 -17.12
N GLU A 64 -0.29 -15.12 -17.92
CA GLU A 64 0.34 -16.33 -18.44
C GLU A 64 0.60 -16.19 -19.93
N ASP A 65 1.81 -16.53 -20.36
CA ASP A 65 2.16 -16.57 -21.78
C ASP A 65 1.66 -17.91 -22.37
N GLN A 66 0.53 -17.89 -23.07
CA GLN A 66 0.03 -19.06 -23.80
C GLN A 66 0.44 -18.99 -25.28
N GLU A 67 0.91 -20.12 -25.83
CA GLU A 67 1.07 -20.30 -27.28
C GLU A 67 -0.22 -20.89 -27.85
N LYS A 68 -1.07 -20.04 -28.43
CA LYS A 68 -2.11 -20.46 -29.38
C LYS A 68 -1.65 -20.10 -30.79
N ASP A 69 -1.70 -21.07 -31.70
CA ASP A 69 -1.46 -20.87 -33.13
C ASP A 69 -0.11 -20.23 -33.49
N GLY A 70 0.97 -20.63 -32.81
CA GLY A 70 2.34 -20.18 -33.13
C GLY A 70 2.63 -18.70 -32.84
N LYS A 71 1.74 -18.01 -32.11
CA LYS A 71 1.95 -16.65 -31.62
C LYS A 71 1.81 -16.63 -30.10
N LYS A 72 2.79 -16.04 -29.41
CA LYS A 72 2.74 -15.84 -27.96
C LYS A 72 1.68 -14.78 -27.64
N ARG A 73 0.64 -15.17 -26.92
CA ARG A 73 -0.38 -14.23 -26.42
C ARG A 73 -0.36 -14.27 -24.90
N ARG A 74 -0.31 -13.08 -24.29
CA ARG A 74 -0.50 -12.92 -22.85
C ARG A 74 -1.99 -13.03 -22.58
N GLU A 75 -2.41 -14.08 -21.89
CA GLU A 75 -3.76 -14.21 -21.36
C GLU A 75 -3.73 -13.86 -19.87
N LEU A 76 -4.75 -13.13 -19.41
CA LEU A 76 -4.93 -12.79 -18.00
C LEU A 76 -5.32 -14.07 -17.26
N MET A 77 -4.68 -14.37 -16.12
CA MET A 77 -5.02 -15.57 -15.35
C MET A 77 -6.42 -15.50 -14.74
N LYS A 78 -6.89 -14.29 -14.40
CA LYS A 78 -8.21 -14.03 -13.81
C LYS A 78 -8.78 -12.71 -14.32
N ASP A 79 -10.10 -12.60 -14.31
CA ASP A 79 -10.81 -11.42 -14.84
C ASP A 79 -11.05 -10.34 -13.78
N GLU A 80 -10.93 -10.68 -12.49
CA GLU A 80 -11.28 -9.81 -11.36
C GLU A 80 -10.18 -9.80 -10.29
N ILE A 81 -9.98 -8.63 -9.67
CA ILE A 81 -9.15 -8.45 -8.47
C ILE A 81 -9.98 -7.80 -7.38
N VAL A 82 -9.80 -8.26 -6.15
CA VAL A 82 -10.26 -7.58 -4.94
C VAL A 82 -9.10 -6.76 -4.37
N VAL A 83 -9.25 -5.45 -4.34
CA VAL A 83 -8.28 -4.52 -3.75
C VAL A 83 -8.79 -4.05 -2.40
N SER A 84 -8.00 -4.26 -1.35
CA SER A 84 -8.26 -3.78 0.00
C SER A 84 -7.21 -2.74 0.41
N VAL A 85 -7.70 -1.58 0.86
CA VAL A 85 -6.92 -0.48 1.39
C VAL A 85 -7.30 -0.27 2.84
N VAL A 86 -6.36 -0.53 3.74
CA VAL A 86 -6.54 -0.29 5.17
C VAL A 86 -5.49 0.70 5.67
N LEU A 87 -5.96 1.75 6.32
CA LEU A 87 -5.14 2.72 7.04
C LEU A 87 -5.23 2.43 8.54
N TRP A 88 -4.10 2.05 9.11
CA TRP A 88 -3.98 1.75 10.53
C TRP A 88 -3.38 2.94 11.28
N TYR A 89 -3.98 3.30 12.41
CA TYR A 89 -3.34 4.11 13.43
C TYR A 89 -2.61 3.20 14.40
N VAL A 90 -1.28 3.28 14.40
CA VAL A 90 -0.41 2.45 15.24
C VAL A 90 0.45 3.37 16.11
N PRO A 91 0.04 3.65 17.36
CA PRO A 91 0.64 4.70 18.18
C PRO A 91 2.11 4.42 18.53
N PHE A 92 2.47 3.16 18.70
CA PHE A 92 3.84 2.74 19.06
C PHE A 92 4.63 2.13 17.90
N GLY A 93 4.04 2.11 16.70
CA GLY A 93 4.63 1.49 15.51
C GLY A 93 4.61 -0.04 15.47
N GLU A 94 4.16 -0.69 16.55
CA GLU A 94 4.00 -2.14 16.66
C GLU A 94 2.51 -2.51 16.76
N PHE A 95 2.15 -3.65 16.17
CA PHE A 95 0.81 -4.24 16.31
C PHE A 95 0.74 -5.03 17.62
N ASP A 96 0.56 -4.29 18.72
CA ASP A 96 0.59 -4.80 20.09
C ASP A 96 -0.81 -4.89 20.75
N GLY A 97 -1.87 -4.74 19.95
CA GLY A 97 -3.27 -4.78 20.37
C GLY A 97 -3.88 -3.39 20.62
N ASN A 98 -3.11 -2.32 20.48
CA ASN A 98 -3.59 -0.93 20.59
C ASN A 98 -3.82 -0.27 19.22
N GLU A 99 -3.64 -1.00 18.12
CA GLU A 99 -3.91 -0.51 16.78
C GLU A 99 -5.40 -0.23 16.55
N VAL A 100 -5.69 0.81 15.77
CA VAL A 100 -7.06 1.18 15.39
C VAL A 100 -7.13 1.30 13.87
N ALA A 101 -8.08 0.61 13.25
CA ALA A 101 -8.40 0.80 11.83
C ALA A 101 -9.06 2.18 11.66
N PHE A 102 -8.34 3.12 11.05
CA PHE A 102 -8.82 4.49 10.86
C PHE A 102 -9.66 4.64 9.59
N PHE A 103 -9.29 3.86 8.56
CA PHE A 103 -10.01 3.81 7.30
C PHE A 103 -9.82 2.42 6.69
N GLU A 104 -10.90 1.88 6.15
CA GLU A 104 -10.89 0.61 5.44
C GLU A 104 -11.83 0.74 4.25
N GLU A 105 -11.33 0.35 3.07
CA GLU A 105 -12.11 0.30 1.86
C GLU A 105 -11.68 -0.91 1.04
N GLU A 106 -12.68 -1.68 0.60
CA GLU A 106 -12.49 -2.80 -0.31
C GLU A 106 -13.25 -2.52 -1.59
N ARG A 107 -12.60 -2.78 -2.74
CA ARG A 107 -13.20 -2.66 -4.06
C ARG A 107 -12.81 -3.83 -4.94
N THR A 108 -13.81 -4.45 -5.55
CA THR A 108 -13.63 -5.38 -6.65
C THR A 108 -13.49 -4.62 -7.96
N LEU A 109 -12.42 -4.89 -8.70
CA LEU A 109 -12.14 -4.31 -10.00
C LEU A 109 -12.36 -5.38 -11.08
N ASP A 110 -13.28 -5.12 -12.00
CA ASP A 110 -13.50 -5.94 -13.20
C ASP A 110 -12.62 -5.41 -14.34
N LEU A 111 -11.78 -6.30 -14.88
CA LEU A 111 -10.78 -6.00 -15.89
C LEU A 111 -11.29 -6.21 -17.31
N LYS A 112 -12.55 -6.64 -17.47
CA LYS A 112 -13.23 -6.77 -18.77
C LYS A 112 -13.57 -5.44 -19.44
N THR A 113 -13.43 -4.32 -18.72
CA THR A 113 -13.69 -3.00 -19.29
C THR A 113 -12.59 -2.66 -20.29
N GLU A 114 -12.97 -2.59 -21.56
CA GLU A 114 -12.15 -2.33 -22.74
C GLU A 114 -10.85 -1.57 -22.44
N TRP A 115 -9.71 -2.22 -22.67
CA TRP A 115 -8.43 -1.53 -22.78
C TRP A 115 -8.49 -0.59 -23.98
N ILE A 116 -8.89 0.67 -23.75
CA ILE A 116 -8.76 1.75 -24.73
C ILE A 116 -7.27 2.05 -24.82
N TRP A 117 -6.60 1.44 -25.80
CA TRP A 117 -5.31 1.92 -26.27
C TRP A 117 -5.53 3.35 -26.80
N ARG A 118 -5.01 4.36 -26.10
CA ARG A 118 -4.81 5.70 -26.65
C ARG A 118 -3.39 5.83 -27.15
#